data_AF-A0AA35I5P8-F1
#
_entry.id   AF-A0AA35I5P8-F1
#
_cell.length_a   1.000
_cell.length_b   1.000
_cell.length_c   1.000
_cell.angle_alpha   90.00
_cell.angle_beta   90.00
_cell.angle_gamma   90.00
#
_symmetry.space_group_name_H-M   'P 1'
#
loop_
_entity.id
_entity.type
_entity.pdbx_description
1 polymer ?
#
loop_
_entity_poly.entity_id
_entity_poly.type
_entity_poly.pdbx_seq_one_letter_code
_entity_poly.pdbx_strand_id
1 'polypeptide(L)'
;MGGAFIAWVKAGAASHKLIINDTKALIHTVDDTAMLVTPGIFKRYVLEHPELEKIVGKPGTAAWQHVQRAFEKEKSHQKTSKQLNIWTYDVIGPRKTTQLRGYLLLDPKLIFPEQPMNNPSLRRVTEGAAE
;
A
#
# COMPACT_ATOMS: atom_id res chain seq x y z
N MET A 1 8.51 10.40 -9.34
CA MET A 1 7.14 9.90 -9.08
C MET A 1 7.13 8.81 -8.02
N GLY A 2 7.88 7.71 -8.16
CA GLY A 2 7.94 6.63 -7.16
C GLY A 2 8.52 7.06 -5.81
N GLY A 3 9.75 7.59 -5.79
CA GLY A 3 10.34 8.16 -4.57
C GLY A 3 9.50 9.28 -3.93
N ALA A 4 8.89 10.16 -4.73
CA ALA A 4 8.01 11.22 -4.24
C ALA A 4 6.73 10.66 -3.58
N PHE A 5 6.17 9.59 -4.13
CA PHE A 5 5.06 8.87 -3.52
C PHE A 5 5.46 8.27 -2.16
N ILE A 6 6.62 7.61 -2.06
CA ILE A 6 7.10 7.05 -0.78
C ILE A 6 7.29 8.16 0.25
N ALA A 7 7.88 9.29 -0.14
CA ALA A 7 8.05 10.44 0.75
C ALA A 7 6.70 11.00 1.24
N TRP A 8 5.69 11.06 0.37
CA TRP A 8 4.34 11.45 0.76
C TRP A 8 3.70 10.45 1.71
N VAL A 9 3.84 9.14 1.48
CA VAL A 9 3.34 8.11 2.41
C VAL A 9 3.99 8.26 3.78
N LYS A 10 5.32 8.43 3.83
CA LYS A 10 6.08 8.66 5.06
C LYS A 10 5.59 9.90 5.82
N ALA A 11 5.44 11.03 5.14
CA ALA A 11 4.93 12.27 5.74
C ALA A 11 3.49 12.12 6.22
N GLY A 12 2.63 11.46 5.44
CA GLY A 12 1.24 11.19 5.79
C GLY A 12 1.08 10.28 7.01
N ALA A 13 1.93 9.26 7.13
CA ALA A 13 1.99 8.39 8.30
C ALA A 13 2.45 9.16 9.56
N ALA A 14 3.56 9.91 9.46
CA ALA A 14 4.11 10.69 10.57
C ALA A 14 3.15 11.80 11.06
N SER A 15 2.41 12.41 10.14
CA SER A 15 1.42 13.46 10.48
C SER A 15 0.04 12.91 10.86
N HIS A 16 -0.15 11.58 10.89
CA HIS A 16 -1.46 10.93 11.10
C HIS A 16 -2.54 11.28 10.06
N LYS A 17 -2.17 11.92 8.94
CA LYS A 17 -3.07 12.20 7.81
C LYS A 17 -3.47 10.92 7.08
N LEU A 18 -2.55 9.95 7.00
CA LEU A 18 -2.83 8.60 6.53
C LEU A 18 -3.02 7.72 7.75
N ILE A 19 -4.27 7.30 7.99
CA ILE A 19 -4.63 6.43 9.10
C ILE A 19 -3.97 5.06 8.87
N ILE A 20 -3.43 4.49 9.95
CA ILE A 20 -2.76 3.19 9.98
C ILE A 20 -3.60 2.21 10.80
N ASN A 21 -3.68 0.94 10.36
CA ASN A 21 -4.31 -0.16 11.12
C ASN A 21 -5.80 0.03 11.48
N ASP A 22 -6.52 0.92 10.80
CA ASP A 22 -7.96 1.09 10.92
C ASP A 22 -8.72 0.40 9.77
N THR A 23 -10.02 0.17 9.95
CA THR A 23 -10.94 -0.35 8.92
C THR A 23 -10.91 0.41 7.58
N LYS A 24 -10.62 1.71 7.58
CA LYS A 24 -10.51 2.55 6.37
C LYS A 24 -9.07 2.96 6.06
N ALA A 25 -8.10 2.41 6.76
CA ALA A 25 -6.70 2.74 6.58
C ALA A 25 -6.23 2.34 5.17
N LEU A 26 -5.31 3.15 4.64
CA LEU A 26 -4.60 2.84 3.40
C LEU A 26 -3.20 2.28 3.66
N ILE A 27 -2.83 2.21 4.95
CA ILE A 27 -1.58 1.68 5.44
C ILE A 27 -1.91 0.69 6.56
N HIS A 28 -1.34 -0.51 6.48
CA HIS A 28 -1.38 -1.47 7.58
C HIS A 28 0.03 -1.93 7.93
N THR A 29 0.18 -2.47 9.13
CA THR A 29 1.39 -3.20 9.52
C THR A 29 1.03 -4.68 9.59
N VAL A 30 1.76 -5.54 8.88
CA VAL A 30 1.50 -6.97 8.81
C VAL A 30 2.81 -7.70 8.48
N ASP A 31 2.99 -8.89 9.05
CA ASP A 31 4.21 -9.69 8.91
C ASP A 31 5.48 -8.86 9.17
N ASP A 32 5.40 -8.03 10.22
CA ASP A 32 6.44 -7.12 10.69
C ASP A 32 6.92 -6.12 9.63
N THR A 33 6.08 -5.78 8.65
CA THR A 33 6.36 -4.71 7.69
C THR A 33 5.12 -3.88 7.36
N ALA A 34 5.34 -2.77 6.63
CA ALA A 34 4.29 -1.92 6.12
C ALA A 34 3.62 -2.51 4.86
N MET A 35 2.29 -2.50 4.85
CA MET A 35 1.45 -2.82 3.70
C MET A 35 0.75 -1.56 3.18
N LEU A 36 0.94 -1.24 1.90
CA LEU A 36 0.28 -0.15 1.20
C LEU A 36 -0.94 -0.67 0.41
N VAL A 37 -2.14 -0.22 0.75
CA VAL A 37 -3.40 -0.70 0.18
C VAL A 37 -3.62 -0.19 -1.24
N THR A 38 -3.74 -1.08 -2.22
CA THR A 38 -3.95 -0.75 -3.63
C THR A 38 -5.39 -1.03 -4.08
N PRO A 39 -5.99 -0.22 -4.98
CA PRO A 39 -5.44 1.00 -5.60
C PRO A 39 -5.61 2.26 -4.74
N GLY A 40 -6.21 2.14 -3.55
CA GLY A 40 -6.65 3.28 -2.73
C GLY A 40 -5.54 4.29 -2.42
N ILE A 41 -4.36 3.82 -2.01
CA ILE A 41 -3.23 4.69 -1.66
C ILE A 41 -2.76 5.54 -2.84
N PHE A 42 -2.70 4.97 -4.05
CA PHE A 42 -2.27 5.69 -5.26
C PHE A 42 -3.34 6.67 -5.75
N LYS A 43 -4.61 6.27 -5.69
CA LYS A 43 -5.73 7.17 -6.01
C LYS A 43 -5.74 8.38 -5.07
N ARG A 44 -5.49 8.15 -3.78
CA ARG A 44 -5.43 9.24 -2.79
C ARG A 44 -4.26 10.18 -3.06
N TYR A 45 -3.08 9.65 -3.38
CA TYR A 45 -1.91 10.46 -3.71
C TYR A 45 -2.17 11.37 -4.92
N VAL A 46 -2.72 10.84 -6.02
CA VAL A 46 -3.06 11.64 -7.21
C VAL A 46 -4.11 12.70 -6.91
N LEU A 47 -5.13 12.38 -6.11
CA LEU A 47 -6.15 13.33 -5.71
C LEU A 47 -5.57 14.52 -4.92
N GLU A 48 -4.53 14.28 -4.12
CA GLU A 48 -3.83 15.32 -3.36
C GLU A 48 -2.78 16.09 -4.17
N HIS A 49 -2.45 15.64 -5.39
CA HIS A 49 -1.45 16.25 -6.27
C HIS A 49 -2.00 16.38 -7.70
N PRO A 50 -2.95 17.31 -7.95
CA PRO A 50 -3.57 17.50 -9.26
C PRO A 50 -2.57 17.81 -10.39
N GLU A 51 -1.39 18.35 -10.05
CA GLU A 51 -0.29 18.56 -10.98
C GLU A 51 0.23 17.27 -11.62
N LEU A 52 0.08 16.11 -10.97
CA LEU A 52 0.46 14.81 -11.54
C LEU A 52 -0.37 14.46 -12.77
N GLU A 53 -1.63 14.87 -12.82
CA GLU A 53 -2.47 14.64 -14.01
C GLU A 53 -1.95 15.43 -15.21
N LYS A 54 -1.42 16.64 -14.97
CA LYS A 54 -0.78 17.46 -16.01
C LYS A 54 0.52 16.83 -16.49
N ILE A 55 1.35 16.31 -15.57
CA ILE A 55 2.63 15.65 -15.89
C ILE A 55 2.40 14.35 -16.68
N VAL A 56 1.38 13.57 -16.30
CA VAL A 56 1.03 12.32 -16.98
C VAL A 56 0.31 12.59 -18.31
N GLY A 57 -0.28 13.78 -18.49
CA GLY A 57 -1.04 14.15 -19.68
C GLY A 57 -2.34 13.37 -19.83
N LYS A 58 -2.81 12.69 -18.78
CA LYS A 58 -4.05 11.90 -18.76
C LYS A 58 -4.76 12.07 -17.42
N PRO A 59 -6.08 12.37 -17.41
CA PRO A 59 -6.83 12.55 -16.17
C PRO A 59 -7.17 11.22 -15.49
N GLY A 60 -7.38 11.27 -14.17
CA GLY A 60 -8.03 10.23 -13.38
C GLY A 60 -7.30 8.89 -13.36
N THR A 61 -7.92 7.85 -13.91
CA THR A 61 -7.49 6.46 -13.76
C THR A 61 -6.11 6.17 -14.33
N ALA A 62 -5.69 6.93 -15.34
CA ALA A 62 -4.35 6.80 -15.91
C ALA A 62 -3.27 7.30 -14.93
N ALA A 63 -3.49 8.43 -14.27
CA ALA A 63 -2.48 9.06 -13.41
C ALA A 63 -2.03 8.16 -12.25
N TRP A 64 -2.96 7.52 -11.54
CA TRP A 64 -2.58 6.67 -10.40
C TRP A 64 -1.87 5.38 -10.84
N GLN A 65 -2.20 4.84 -12.02
CA GLN A 65 -1.47 3.70 -12.60
C GLN A 65 -0.04 4.08 -12.97
N HIS A 66 0.18 5.31 -13.45
CA HIS A 66 1.52 5.83 -13.71
C HIS A 66 2.34 5.95 -12.42
N VAL A 67 1.74 6.44 -11.32
CA VAL A 67 2.40 6.47 -10.00
C VAL A 67 2.69 5.07 -9.50
N GLN A 68 1.73 4.15 -9.58
CA GLN A 68 1.91 2.74 -9.18
C GLN A 68 3.08 2.08 -9.92
N ARG A 69 3.15 2.22 -11.25
CA ARG A 69 4.28 1.71 -12.04
C ARG A 69 5.60 2.38 -11.67
N ALA A 70 5.59 3.68 -11.35
CA ALA A 70 6.79 4.37 -10.92
C ALA A 70 7.26 3.86 -9.55
N PHE A 71 6.35 3.60 -8.61
CA PHE A 71 6.66 2.96 -7.34
C PHE A 71 7.22 1.54 -7.52
N GLU A 72 6.62 0.72 -8.38
CA GLU A 72 7.10 -0.65 -8.64
C GLU A 72 8.52 -0.67 -9.21
N LYS A 73 8.93 0.37 -9.96
CA LYS A 73 10.29 0.52 -10.48
C LYS A 73 11.33 0.84 -9.40
N GLU A 74 10.92 1.41 -8.26
CA GLU A 74 11.80 1.64 -7.10
C GLU A 74 12.21 0.34 -6.41
N LYS A 75 11.54 -0.79 -6.73
CA LYS A 75 11.80 -2.13 -6.17
C LYS A 75 11.85 -2.15 -4.64
N SER A 76 11.13 -1.23 -3.99
CA SER A 76 11.07 -1.10 -2.53
C SER A 76 10.01 -2.02 -1.90
N HIS A 77 9.32 -2.83 -2.72
CA HIS A 77 8.28 -3.77 -2.32
C HIS A 77 8.73 -5.23 -2.43
N GLN A 78 8.21 -6.07 -1.55
CA GLN A 78 8.39 -7.51 -1.59
C GLN A 78 7.54 -8.14 -2.70
N LYS A 79 8.11 -9.14 -3.38
CA LYS A 79 7.37 -9.98 -4.31
C LYS A 79 6.88 -11.25 -3.62
N THR A 80 5.75 -11.77 -4.09
CA THR A 80 5.27 -13.10 -3.69
C THR A 80 6.21 -14.20 -4.20
N SER A 81 6.05 -15.41 -3.69
CA SER A 81 6.70 -16.64 -4.21
C SER A 81 6.52 -16.80 -5.72
N LYS A 82 5.36 -16.41 -6.25
CA LYS A 82 5.02 -16.42 -7.69
C LYS A 82 5.52 -15.19 -8.45
N GLN A 83 6.43 -14.39 -7.87
CA GLN A 83 7.01 -13.19 -8.47
C GLN A 83 6.00 -12.06 -8.77
N LEU A 84 4.83 -12.08 -8.11
CA LEU A 84 3.83 -11.01 -8.22
C LEU A 84 4.14 -9.88 -7.22
N ASN A 85 3.77 -8.64 -7.55
CA ASN A 85 4.04 -7.48 -6.69
C ASN A 85 2.97 -7.26 -5.59
N ILE A 86 1.76 -7.76 -5.81
CA ILE A 86 0.59 -7.48 -4.97
C ILE A 86 0.26 -8.71 -4.13
N TRP A 87 0.22 -8.50 -2.82
CA TRP A 87 -0.19 -9.49 -1.84
C TRP A 87 -1.69 -9.37 -1.56
N THR A 88 -2.30 -10.48 -1.18
CA THR A 88 -3.70 -10.55 -0.73
C THR A 88 -3.74 -11.01 0.71
N TYR A 89 -4.46 -10.27 1.55
CA TYR A 89 -4.70 -10.55 2.95
C TYR A 89 -6.20 -10.65 3.20
N ASP A 90 -6.59 -11.55 4.08
CA ASP A 90 -7.93 -11.57 4.65
C ASP A 90 -7.98 -10.57 5.82
N VAL A 91 -9.00 -9.72 5.79
CA VAL A 91 -9.38 -8.82 6.88
C VAL A 91 -10.53 -9.48 7.63
N ILE A 92 -10.26 -9.97 8.83
CA ILE A 92 -11.25 -10.60 9.70
C ILE A 92 -11.98 -9.50 10.47
N GLY A 93 -13.20 -9.22 10.04
CA GLY A 93 -14.12 -8.34 10.76
C GLY A 93 -15.08 -9.13 11.66
N PRO A 94 -15.78 -8.46 12.59
CA PRO A 94 -16.73 -9.10 13.51
C PRO A 94 -17.89 -9.83 12.81
N ARG A 95 -18.27 -9.41 11.59
CA ARG A 95 -19.42 -9.97 10.85
C ARG A 95 -19.04 -10.72 9.57
N LYS A 96 -17.93 -10.34 8.94
CA LYS A 96 -17.50 -10.90 7.66
C LYS A 96 -15.99 -10.78 7.49
N THR A 97 -15.43 -11.71 6.74
CA THR A 97 -14.06 -11.63 6.24
C THR A 97 -14.06 -11.05 4.83
N THR A 98 -13.16 -10.12 4.55
CA THR A 98 -13.00 -9.52 3.21
C THR A 98 -11.55 -9.53 2.79
N GLN A 99 -11.28 -9.54 1.49
CA GLN A 99 -9.91 -9.48 0.99
C GLN A 99 -9.42 -8.04 0.82
N LEU A 100 -8.19 -7.81 1.26
CA LEU A 100 -7.43 -6.58 1.09
C LEU A 100 -6.20 -6.88 0.25
N ARG A 101 -5.91 -6.01 -0.71
CA ARG A 101 -4.77 -6.16 -1.61
C ARG A 101 -3.80 -5.01 -1.40
N GLY A 102 -2.51 -5.31 -1.44
CA GLY A 102 -1.51 -4.29 -1.19
C GLY A 102 -0.09 -4.74 -1.47
N TYR A 103 0.81 -3.76 -1.39
CA TYR A 103 2.26 -3.96 -1.52
C TYR A 103 2.88 -4.03 -0.14
N LEU A 104 3.66 -5.06 0.14
CA LEU A 104 4.50 -5.10 1.34
C LEU A 104 5.81 -4.38 1.06
N LEU A 105 6.23 -3.49 1.95
CA LEU A 105 7.54 -2.85 1.85
C LEU A 105 8.64 -3.83 2.27
N LEU A 106 9.82 -3.69 1.66
CA LEU A 106 11.02 -4.42 2.07
C LEU A 106 11.49 -3.97 3.46
N ASP A 107 11.41 -2.67 3.72
CA ASP A 107 11.79 -2.08 5.01
C ASP A 107 10.66 -1.16 5.50
N PRO A 108 10.05 -1.44 6.67
CA PRO A 108 9.03 -0.57 7.27
C PRO A 108 9.57 0.84 7.57
N LYS A 109 10.89 1.01 7.77
CA LYS A 109 11.53 2.31 8.05
C LYS A 109 11.42 3.31 6.89
N LEU A 110 11.05 2.84 5.71
CA LEU A 110 10.74 3.70 4.58
C LEU A 110 9.59 4.66 4.88
N ILE A 111 8.63 4.25 5.72
CA ILE A 111 7.44 5.05 6.02
C ILE A 111 7.19 5.26 7.52
N PHE A 112 7.76 4.42 8.38
CA PHE A 112 7.60 4.51 9.83
C PHE A 112 8.93 4.88 10.51
N PRO A 113 9.00 5.97 11.30
CA PRO A 113 10.15 6.18 12.17
C PRO A 113 10.22 5.13 13.28
N GLU A 114 9.04 4.76 13.82
CA GLU A 114 8.84 3.66 14.75
C GLU A 114 7.65 2.83 14.24
N GLN A 115 7.84 1.52 14.11
CA GLN A 115 6.85 0.64 13.50
C GLN A 115 5.69 0.34 14.47
N PRO A 116 4.43 0.55 14.08
CA PRO A 116 3.28 0.13 14.87
C PRO A 116 3.18 -1.41 14.98
N MET A 117 2.45 -1.91 15.97
CA MET A 117 2.14 -3.34 16.05
C MET A 117 1.40 -3.83 14.79
N ASN A 118 1.60 -5.10 14.43
CA ASN A 118 0.85 -5.73 13.35
C ASN A 118 -0.66 -5.66 13.61
N ASN A 119 -1.43 -5.43 12.56
CA ASN A 119 -2.88 -5.43 12.64
C ASN A 119 -3.40 -6.85 12.92
N PRO A 120 -4.02 -7.13 14.09
CA PRO A 120 -4.48 -8.47 14.45
C PRO A 120 -5.62 -8.97 13.56
N SER A 121 -6.32 -8.07 12.86
CA SER A 121 -7.40 -8.42 11.93
C SER A 121 -6.89 -8.87 10.56
N LEU A 122 -5.61 -8.72 10.24
CA LEU A 122 -5.05 -9.14 8.96
C LEU A 122 -4.42 -10.52 9.07
N ARG A 123 -4.77 -11.40 8.12
CA ARG A 123 -4.11 -12.68 7.92
C ARG A 123 -3.71 -12.83 6.48
N ARG A 124 -2.48 -13.27 6.24
CA ARG A 124 -2.01 -13.57 4.90
C ARG A 124 -2.89 -14.69 4.33
N VAL A 125 -3.43 -14.50 3.13
CA VAL A 125 -4.08 -15.61 2.44
C VAL A 125 -2.96 -16.56 2.08
N THR A 126 -2.90 -17.71 2.77
CA THR A 126 -1.97 -18.77 2.39
C THR A 126 -2.30 -19.13 0.95
N GLU A 127 -1.35 -18.97 0.04
CA GLU A 127 -1.46 -19.60 -1.27
C GLU A 127 -1.48 -21.10 -1.00
N GLY A 128 -2.69 -21.67 -0.90
CA GLY A 128 -2.85 -23.11 -0.89
C GLY A 128 -2.04 -23.66 -2.05
N ALA A 129 -1.24 -24.69 -1.76
CA ALA A 129 -0.69 -25.57 -2.76
C ALA A 129 -1.80 -25.79 -3.79
N ALA A 130 -1.56 -25.33 -5.02
CA ALA A 130 -2.37 -25.78 -6.12
C ALA A 130 -2.10 -27.28 -6.20
N GLU A 131 -3.05 -28.05 -5.72
CA GLU A 131 -3.23 -29.45 -6.11
C GLU A 131 -3.49 -29.52 -7.62
#